data_AF-A0A2D7L2S5-F1
#
_entry.id   AF-A0A2D7L2S5-F1
#
_cell.length_a   1.000
_cell.length_b   1.000
_cell.length_c   1.000
_cell.angle_alpha   90.00
_cell.angle_beta   90.00
_cell.angle_gamma   90.00
#
_symmetry.space_group_name_H-M   'P 1'
#
loop_
_entity.id
_entity.type
_entity.pdbx_description
1 polymer ?
#
loop_
_entity_poly.entity_id
_entity_poly.type
_entity_poly.pdbx_seq_one_letter_code
_entity_poly.pdbx_strand_id
1 'polypeptide(L)'
;MNFAYSIVMLSVAIALPAKAEENKKLKDLGARIFKTNGVVSEINLNRSKITDAELKILVTFKKLTDLSLEQTKITDEGLFHLANLTRLEWLNLFQTNVGDEGMAHLSKLRSLQYLPIGKTRLTDTGLAHIKKINSLKYLGLRGNKITDKGLTHLQELPHLTELHLGETSITDQGVQEISRFRKLKRLWLHDTKITNKSVFYLAKLKKLKSIYLYKSKISIEGIQELQSQLPRCEIFYRSENTAE
;
A
#
# COMPACT_ATOMS: atom_id res chain seq x y z
N MET A 1 -52.69 -36.58 -39.32
CA MET A 1 -51.62 -36.13 -40.23
C MET A 1 -50.93 -34.95 -39.56
N ASN A 2 -49.63 -35.11 -39.28
CA ASN A 2 -48.72 -34.17 -38.62
C ASN A 2 -48.91 -32.71 -39.04
N PHE A 3 -48.75 -31.76 -38.10
CA PHE A 3 -47.62 -30.82 -38.16
C PHE A 3 -47.20 -30.40 -36.74
N ALA A 4 -45.88 -30.39 -36.56
CA ALA A 4 -45.17 -30.38 -35.30
C ALA A 4 -45.13 -29.01 -34.62
N TYR A 5 -45.00 -29.07 -33.30
CA TYR A 5 -44.46 -28.05 -32.42
C TYR A 5 -43.18 -27.44 -32.99
N SER A 6 -43.09 -26.10 -33.00
CA SER A 6 -41.81 -25.41 -32.95
C SER A 6 -41.98 -24.08 -32.23
N ILE A 7 -42.00 -24.14 -30.89
CA ILE A 7 -41.75 -22.98 -30.04
C ILE A 7 -40.25 -22.74 -30.13
N VAL A 8 -39.84 -21.84 -31.02
CA VAL A 8 -38.49 -21.28 -30.98
C VAL A 8 -38.42 -20.42 -29.72
N MET A 9 -37.93 -21.01 -28.63
CA MET A 9 -37.39 -20.26 -27.48
C MET A 9 -36.18 -19.47 -28.00
N LEU A 10 -36.44 -18.29 -28.57
CA LEU A 10 -35.41 -17.31 -28.84
C LEU A 10 -34.95 -16.79 -27.48
N SER A 11 -33.90 -17.40 -26.93
CA SER A 11 -33.19 -16.86 -25.77
C SER A 11 -32.57 -15.54 -26.21
N VAL A 12 -33.29 -14.44 -26.01
CA VAL A 12 -32.72 -13.09 -26.07
C VAL A 12 -31.77 -12.99 -24.88
N ALA A 13 -30.54 -13.48 -25.07
CA ALA A 13 -29.42 -13.09 -24.24
C ALA A 13 -29.20 -11.60 -24.50
N ILE A 14 -29.89 -10.76 -23.73
CA ILE A 14 -29.63 -9.33 -23.70
C ILE A 14 -28.16 -9.21 -23.29
N ALA A 15 -27.31 -8.86 -24.26
CA ALA A 15 -25.91 -8.59 -24.01
C ALA A 15 -25.86 -7.50 -22.94
N LEU A 16 -25.44 -7.87 -21.74
CA LEU A 16 -25.19 -6.92 -20.67
C LEU A 16 -24.17 -5.90 -21.23
N PRO A 17 -24.41 -4.58 -21.09
CA PRO A 17 -23.43 -3.59 -21.56
C PRO A 17 -22.08 -3.95 -20.94
N ALA A 18 -20.98 -4.03 -21.70
CA ALA A 18 -19.70 -4.68 -21.32
C ALA A 18 -19.33 -4.58 -19.82
N LYS A 19 -19.45 -3.37 -19.23
CA LYS A 19 -19.22 -3.12 -17.79
C LYS A 19 -20.05 -3.96 -16.83
N ALA A 20 -21.26 -4.37 -17.18
CA ALA A 20 -22.09 -5.25 -16.38
C ALA A 20 -21.58 -6.70 -16.39
N GLU A 21 -20.99 -7.18 -17.49
CA GLU A 21 -20.32 -8.49 -17.53
C GLU A 21 -19.01 -8.45 -16.71
N GLU A 22 -18.18 -7.43 -16.87
CA GLU A 22 -16.96 -7.27 -16.06
C GLU A 22 -17.26 -7.13 -14.57
N ASN A 23 -18.29 -6.36 -14.20
CA ASN A 23 -18.76 -6.26 -12.82
C ASN A 23 -19.20 -7.61 -12.26
N LYS A 24 -19.89 -8.43 -13.07
CA LYS A 24 -20.31 -9.76 -12.66
C LYS A 24 -19.08 -10.66 -12.42
N LYS A 25 -18.14 -10.71 -13.36
CA LYS A 25 -16.88 -11.47 -13.22
C LYS A 25 -16.11 -11.07 -11.96
N LEU A 26 -15.98 -9.77 -11.70
CA LEU A 26 -15.33 -9.29 -10.48
C LEU A 26 -16.07 -9.72 -9.21
N LYS A 27 -17.40 -9.64 -9.19
CA LYS A 27 -18.21 -10.11 -8.04
C LYS A 27 -18.06 -11.62 -7.83
N ASP A 28 -18.04 -12.41 -8.90
CA ASP A 28 -17.84 -13.86 -8.84
C ASP A 28 -16.45 -14.22 -8.28
N LEU A 29 -15.45 -13.35 -8.47
CA LEU A 29 -14.13 -13.46 -7.85
C LEU A 29 -14.11 -13.03 -6.36
N GLY A 30 -15.17 -12.39 -5.87
CA GLY A 30 -15.28 -11.87 -4.49
C GLY A 30 -15.15 -10.36 -4.36
N ALA A 31 -15.21 -9.60 -5.46
CA ALA A 31 -15.07 -8.15 -5.40
C ALA A 31 -16.29 -7.47 -4.77
N ARG A 32 -16.02 -6.47 -3.92
CA ARG A 32 -16.98 -5.42 -3.56
C ARG A 32 -16.68 -4.20 -4.42
N ILE A 33 -17.70 -3.69 -5.11
CA ILE A 33 -17.57 -2.61 -6.09
C ILE A 33 -18.39 -1.42 -5.61
N PHE A 34 -17.76 -0.26 -5.49
CA PHE A 34 -18.42 0.98 -5.09
C PHE A 34 -18.36 2.01 -6.22
N LYS A 35 -19.39 2.85 -6.26
CA LYS A 35 -19.57 3.85 -7.30
C LYS A 35 -19.73 5.23 -6.70
N THR A 36 -19.09 6.21 -7.31
CA THR A 36 -19.30 7.64 -7.07
C THR A 36 -19.96 8.24 -8.31
N ASN A 37 -21.11 8.89 -8.14
CA ASN A 37 -21.88 9.47 -9.25
C ASN A 37 -22.16 8.47 -10.39
N GLY A 38 -22.50 7.22 -10.03
CA GLY A 38 -22.80 6.16 -11.01
C GLY A 38 -21.59 5.51 -11.69
N VAL A 39 -20.37 5.97 -11.40
CA VAL A 39 -19.12 5.45 -11.96
C VAL A 39 -18.39 4.60 -10.94
N VAL A 40 -17.90 3.42 -11.33
CA VAL A 40 -17.02 2.60 -10.47
C VAL A 40 -15.74 3.35 -10.16
N SER A 41 -15.54 3.66 -8.88
CA SER A 41 -14.39 4.41 -8.34
C SER A 41 -13.55 3.58 -7.39
N GLU A 42 -14.16 2.60 -6.70
CA GLU A 42 -13.48 1.71 -5.76
C GLU A 42 -13.81 0.25 -6.05
N ILE A 43 -12.78 -0.59 -6.00
CA ILE A 43 -12.89 -2.05 -6.06
C ILE A 43 -12.09 -2.65 -4.91
N ASN A 44 -12.75 -3.41 -4.03
CA ASN A 44 -12.12 -4.18 -2.98
C ASN A 44 -12.16 -5.67 -3.34
N LEU A 45 -10.99 -6.27 -3.48
CA LEU A 45 -10.74 -7.67 -3.82
C LEU A 45 -9.93 -8.37 -2.70
N ASN A 46 -10.00 -7.87 -1.48
CA ASN A 46 -9.26 -8.44 -0.35
C ASN A 46 -9.62 -9.91 -0.15
N ARG A 47 -8.60 -10.76 0.07
CA ARG A 47 -8.74 -12.21 0.31
C ARG A 47 -9.54 -12.94 -0.78
N SER A 48 -9.64 -12.33 -1.97
CA SER A 48 -10.37 -12.88 -3.10
C SER A 48 -9.57 -13.96 -3.83
N LYS A 49 -10.21 -14.62 -4.78
CA LYS A 49 -9.57 -15.66 -5.61
C LYS A 49 -8.85 -15.09 -6.84
N ILE A 50 -8.71 -13.77 -6.93
CA ILE A 50 -8.12 -13.12 -8.11
C ILE A 50 -6.65 -13.53 -8.31
N THR A 51 -6.29 -13.78 -9.57
CA THR A 51 -4.92 -14.03 -10.02
C THR A 51 -4.48 -12.95 -11.01
N ASP A 52 -3.21 -12.97 -11.40
CA ASP A 52 -2.63 -12.01 -12.34
C ASP A 52 -3.40 -11.98 -13.67
N ALA A 53 -3.89 -13.15 -14.12
CA ALA A 53 -4.64 -13.29 -15.37
C ALA A 53 -5.99 -12.54 -15.35
N GLU A 54 -6.69 -12.50 -14.22
CA GLU A 54 -7.95 -11.78 -14.09
C GLU A 54 -7.75 -10.28 -13.84
N LEU A 55 -6.57 -9.85 -13.38
CA LEU A 55 -6.30 -8.45 -13.08
C LEU A 55 -6.45 -7.54 -14.30
N LYS A 56 -6.29 -8.08 -15.52
CA LYS A 56 -6.55 -7.38 -16.78
C LYS A 56 -7.96 -6.82 -16.88
N ILE A 57 -8.95 -7.39 -16.18
CA ILE A 57 -10.33 -6.87 -16.17
C ILE A 57 -10.37 -5.45 -15.60
N LEU A 58 -9.47 -5.12 -14.67
CA LEU A 58 -9.45 -3.80 -14.01
C LEU A 58 -9.16 -2.65 -14.98
N VAL A 59 -8.53 -2.93 -16.14
CA VAL A 59 -8.18 -1.89 -17.13
C VAL A 59 -9.41 -1.25 -17.78
N THR A 60 -10.60 -1.84 -17.68
CA THR A 60 -11.85 -1.28 -18.21
C THR A 60 -12.39 -0.15 -17.30
N PHE A 61 -11.98 -0.11 -16.03
CA PHE A 61 -12.39 0.88 -15.05
C PHE A 61 -11.42 2.08 -15.03
N LYS A 62 -11.34 2.83 -16.15
CA LYS A 62 -10.42 3.98 -16.31
C LYS A 62 -10.59 5.12 -15.30
N LYS A 63 -11.69 5.12 -14.54
CA LYS A 63 -12.00 6.11 -13.50
C LYS A 63 -11.77 5.58 -12.08
N LEU A 64 -11.21 4.38 -11.93
CA LEU A 64 -10.88 3.79 -10.64
C LEU A 64 -9.85 4.65 -9.90
N THR A 65 -10.16 5.00 -8.68
CA THR A 65 -9.30 5.77 -7.76
C THR A 65 -8.78 4.88 -6.62
N ASP A 66 -9.53 3.85 -6.25
CA ASP A 66 -9.25 3.03 -5.06
C ASP A 66 -9.28 1.54 -5.41
N LEU A 67 -8.19 0.84 -5.14
CA LEU A 67 -8.07 -0.60 -5.38
C LEU A 67 -7.43 -1.30 -4.18
N SER A 68 -8.13 -2.29 -3.63
CA SER A 68 -7.59 -3.15 -2.57
C SER A 68 -7.41 -4.58 -3.07
N LEU A 69 -6.19 -5.12 -2.97
CA LEU A 69 -5.80 -6.49 -3.34
C LEU A 69 -5.16 -7.22 -2.15
N GLU A 70 -5.43 -6.77 -0.94
CA GLU A 70 -4.79 -7.31 0.26
C GLU A 70 -5.03 -8.81 0.42
N GLN A 71 -3.99 -9.54 0.81
CA GLN A 71 -4.04 -10.99 1.03
C GLN A 71 -4.56 -11.77 -0.19
N THR A 72 -4.24 -11.31 -1.40
CA THR A 72 -4.44 -12.04 -2.66
C THR A 72 -3.13 -12.67 -3.14
N LYS A 73 -3.21 -13.51 -4.18
CA LYS A 73 -2.03 -14.19 -4.76
C LYS A 73 -1.30 -13.37 -5.83
N ILE A 74 -1.70 -12.11 -6.04
CA ILE A 74 -1.14 -11.24 -7.10
C ILE A 74 0.37 -11.09 -6.97
N THR A 75 1.05 -11.14 -8.11
CA THR A 75 2.50 -11.00 -8.24
C THR A 75 2.86 -9.77 -9.08
N ASP A 76 4.14 -9.64 -9.40
CA ASP A 76 4.68 -8.59 -10.28
C ASP A 76 4.02 -8.61 -11.66
N GLU A 77 3.71 -9.81 -12.20
CA GLU A 77 3.06 -9.98 -13.50
C GLU A 77 1.67 -9.32 -13.53
N GLY A 78 0.90 -9.45 -12.44
CA GLY A 78 -0.42 -8.83 -12.36
C GLY A 78 -0.34 -7.30 -12.38
N LEU A 79 0.65 -6.71 -11.70
CA LEU A 79 0.80 -5.25 -11.61
C LEU A 79 1.06 -4.58 -12.96
N PHE A 80 1.56 -5.31 -13.95
CA PHE A 80 1.68 -4.82 -15.32
C PHE A 80 0.34 -4.28 -15.85
N HIS A 81 -0.78 -4.92 -15.52
CA HIS A 81 -2.11 -4.48 -15.95
C HIS A 81 -2.55 -3.17 -15.31
N LEU A 82 -2.03 -2.83 -14.12
CA LEU A 82 -2.41 -1.62 -13.40
C LEU A 82 -1.72 -0.36 -13.93
N ALA A 83 -0.63 -0.47 -14.69
CA ALA A 83 0.23 0.66 -15.09
C ALA A 83 -0.51 1.81 -15.80
N ASN A 84 -1.66 1.53 -16.41
CA ASN A 84 -2.47 2.51 -17.15
C ASN A 84 -3.69 3.03 -16.36
N LEU A 85 -3.86 2.63 -15.10
CA LEU A 85 -4.88 3.18 -14.21
C LEU A 85 -4.38 4.48 -13.58
N THR A 86 -4.09 5.48 -14.41
CA THR A 86 -3.39 6.72 -14.01
C THR A 86 -4.17 7.60 -13.03
N ARG A 87 -5.44 7.29 -12.78
CA ARG A 87 -6.28 7.95 -11.77
C ARG A 87 -6.24 7.27 -10.40
N LEU A 88 -5.54 6.15 -10.26
CA LEU A 88 -5.44 5.43 -8.99
C LEU A 88 -4.73 6.30 -7.94
N GLU A 89 -5.40 6.53 -6.81
CA GLU A 89 -4.93 7.34 -5.69
C GLU A 89 -4.60 6.47 -4.47
N TRP A 90 -5.30 5.34 -4.30
CA TRP A 90 -5.10 4.40 -3.22
C TRP A 90 -4.98 2.97 -3.76
N LEU A 91 -3.87 2.30 -3.44
CA LEU A 91 -3.59 0.93 -3.85
C LEU A 91 -3.05 0.12 -2.68
N ASN A 92 -3.85 -0.82 -2.17
CA ASN A 92 -3.43 -1.71 -1.10
C ASN A 92 -2.99 -3.08 -1.64
N LEU A 93 -1.72 -3.41 -1.39
CA LEU A 93 -1.02 -4.63 -1.77
C LEU A 93 -0.49 -5.39 -0.55
N PHE A 94 -0.98 -5.08 0.65
CA PHE A 94 -0.55 -5.73 1.89
C PHE A 94 -0.73 -7.25 1.80
N GLN A 95 0.30 -8.01 2.19
CA GLN A 95 0.31 -9.48 2.14
C GLN A 95 -0.02 -10.07 0.77
N THR A 96 0.46 -9.44 -0.30
CA THR A 96 0.50 -10.01 -1.65
C THR A 96 1.88 -10.62 -1.95
N ASN A 97 2.03 -11.24 -3.12
CA ASN A 97 3.29 -11.79 -3.60
C ASN A 97 4.09 -10.79 -4.46
N VAL A 98 3.81 -9.49 -4.38
CA VAL A 98 4.52 -8.48 -5.19
C VAL A 98 5.96 -8.29 -4.71
N GLY A 99 6.90 -8.15 -5.64
CA GLY A 99 8.32 -7.85 -5.40
C GLY A 99 8.79 -6.55 -6.07
N ASP A 100 10.09 -6.49 -6.36
CA ASP A 100 10.74 -5.27 -6.85
C ASP A 100 10.33 -4.92 -8.29
N GLU A 101 10.14 -5.93 -9.16
CA GLU A 101 9.76 -5.73 -10.56
C GLU A 101 8.37 -5.10 -10.70
N GLY A 102 7.42 -5.47 -9.83
CA GLY A 102 6.09 -4.90 -9.80
C GLY A 102 6.10 -3.39 -9.54
N MET A 103 7.06 -2.88 -8.76
CA MET A 103 7.19 -1.44 -8.51
C MET A 103 7.59 -0.66 -9.75
N ALA A 104 8.31 -1.28 -10.69
CA ALA A 104 8.63 -0.65 -11.96
C ALA A 104 7.35 -0.32 -12.76
N HIS A 105 6.34 -1.19 -12.71
CA HIS A 105 5.04 -0.95 -13.35
C HIS A 105 4.26 0.19 -12.67
N LEU A 106 4.28 0.25 -11.33
CA LEU A 106 3.56 1.29 -10.58
C LEU A 106 4.18 2.68 -10.70
N SER A 107 5.43 2.80 -11.15
CA SER A 107 6.12 4.09 -11.34
C SER A 107 5.41 5.06 -12.29
N LYS A 108 4.46 4.57 -13.11
CA LYS A 108 3.62 5.37 -14.02
C LYS A 108 2.38 5.98 -13.34
N LEU A 109 2.02 5.53 -12.13
CA LEU A 109 0.81 5.94 -11.42
C LEU A 109 1.01 7.28 -10.71
N ARG A 110 1.05 8.37 -11.48
CA ARG A 110 1.36 9.72 -10.97
C ARG A 110 0.33 10.28 -9.99
N SER A 111 -0.88 9.71 -9.90
CA SER A 111 -1.88 10.12 -8.91
C SER A 111 -1.84 9.33 -7.61
N LEU A 112 -0.98 8.30 -7.50
CA LEU A 112 -0.98 7.38 -6.36
C LEU A 112 -0.44 8.07 -5.10
N GLN A 113 -1.31 8.20 -4.10
CA GLN A 113 -1.04 8.90 -2.84
C GLN A 113 -0.83 7.95 -1.67
N TYR A 114 -1.47 6.78 -1.68
CA TYR A 114 -1.46 5.82 -0.58
C TYR A 114 -1.11 4.43 -1.09
N LEU A 115 0.01 3.88 -0.61
CA LEU A 115 0.52 2.57 -1.01
C LEU A 115 0.90 1.72 0.22
N PRO A 116 -0.07 1.02 0.86
CA PRO A 116 0.24 -0.08 1.75
C PRO A 116 0.75 -1.28 0.94
N ILE A 117 2.02 -1.66 1.13
CA ILE A 117 2.67 -2.81 0.46
C ILE A 117 3.54 -3.58 1.46
N GLY A 118 3.05 -3.75 2.68
CA GLY A 118 3.75 -4.53 3.72
C GLY A 118 3.60 -6.04 3.53
N LYS A 119 4.55 -6.81 4.08
CA LYS A 119 4.60 -8.27 4.10
C LYS A 119 4.49 -8.89 2.70
N THR A 120 5.25 -8.34 1.76
CA THR A 120 5.41 -8.82 0.39
C THR A 120 6.84 -9.31 0.15
N ARG A 121 7.27 -9.45 -1.11
CA ARG A 121 8.65 -9.81 -1.49
C ARG A 121 9.55 -8.59 -1.74
N LEU A 122 9.08 -7.38 -1.43
CA LEU A 122 9.79 -6.14 -1.71
C LEU A 122 11.11 -6.03 -0.92
N THR A 123 12.15 -5.53 -1.58
CA THR A 123 13.48 -5.26 -1.02
C THR A 123 13.90 -3.80 -1.25
N ASP A 124 15.12 -3.43 -0.85
CA ASP A 124 15.70 -2.10 -1.11
C ASP A 124 15.70 -1.74 -2.60
N THR A 125 15.86 -2.72 -3.51
CA THR A 125 15.89 -2.52 -4.96
C THR A 125 14.57 -1.95 -5.47
N GLY A 126 13.44 -2.44 -4.99
CA GLY A 126 12.12 -1.96 -5.40
C GLY A 126 11.86 -0.50 -5.03
N LEU A 127 12.47 -0.01 -3.95
CA LEU A 127 12.33 1.39 -3.51
C LEU A 127 12.90 2.39 -4.53
N ALA A 128 13.88 1.98 -5.36
CA ALA A 128 14.42 2.81 -6.44
C ALA A 128 13.38 3.15 -7.52
N HIS A 129 12.31 2.36 -7.66
CA HIS A 129 11.19 2.65 -8.55
C HIS A 129 10.14 3.54 -7.89
N ILE A 130 9.90 3.36 -6.58
CA ILE A 130 8.90 4.11 -5.80
C ILE A 130 9.19 5.60 -5.78
N LYS A 131 10.47 6.01 -5.80
CA LYS A 131 10.86 7.42 -5.83
C LYS A 131 10.28 8.23 -7.00
N LYS A 132 9.81 7.56 -8.06
CA LYS A 132 9.17 8.20 -9.24
C LYS A 132 7.69 8.56 -8.99
N ILE A 133 7.08 8.04 -7.92
CA ILE A 133 5.68 8.27 -7.57
C ILE A 133 5.60 9.49 -6.65
N ASN A 134 5.87 10.67 -7.22
CA ASN A 134 6.05 11.91 -6.46
C ASN A 134 4.82 12.34 -5.64
N SER A 135 3.62 11.84 -5.98
CA SER A 135 2.37 12.13 -5.29
C SER A 135 2.18 11.38 -3.96
N LEU A 136 3.05 10.42 -3.64
CA LEU A 136 2.92 9.62 -2.41
C LEU A 136 2.91 10.48 -1.16
N LYS A 137 1.87 10.26 -0.34
CA LYS A 137 1.68 10.82 1.00
C LYS A 137 1.88 9.78 2.09
N TYR A 138 1.47 8.53 1.81
CA TYR A 138 1.63 7.37 2.68
C TYR A 138 2.32 6.22 1.94
N LEU A 139 3.36 5.67 2.57
CA LEU A 139 4.04 4.46 2.11
C LEU A 139 4.15 3.45 3.26
N GLY A 140 3.54 2.28 3.06
CA GLY A 140 3.54 1.19 4.04
C GLY A 140 4.46 0.04 3.63
N LEU A 141 5.56 -0.17 4.35
CA LEU A 141 6.60 -1.17 4.05
C LEU A 141 6.75 -2.23 5.15
N ARG A 142 5.79 -2.32 6.08
CA ARG A 142 5.83 -3.20 7.25
C ARG A 142 6.24 -4.62 6.87
N GLY A 143 7.21 -5.22 7.57
CA GLY A 143 7.49 -6.65 7.40
C GLY A 143 8.20 -7.04 6.10
N ASN A 144 8.64 -6.07 5.28
CA ASN A 144 9.45 -6.33 4.10
C ASN A 144 10.95 -6.42 4.42
N LYS A 145 11.74 -6.93 3.47
CA LYS A 145 13.21 -7.04 3.59
C LYS A 145 13.90 -5.70 3.28
N ILE A 146 13.45 -4.63 3.94
CA ILE A 146 14.00 -3.28 3.81
C ILE A 146 15.10 -3.06 4.85
N THR A 147 16.21 -2.45 4.41
CA THR A 147 17.34 -2.05 5.25
C THR A 147 17.59 -0.54 5.14
N ASP A 148 18.57 -0.04 5.88
CA ASP A 148 18.94 1.37 5.88
C ASP A 148 19.30 1.89 4.47
N LYS A 149 19.83 1.02 3.59
CA LYS A 149 20.23 1.38 2.22
C LYS A 149 19.05 1.85 1.37
N GLY A 150 17.91 1.17 1.48
CA GLY A 150 16.72 1.46 0.68
C GLY A 150 16.12 2.85 0.96
N LEU A 151 16.34 3.40 2.15
CA LEU A 151 15.80 4.71 2.55
C LEU A 151 16.38 5.88 1.75
N THR A 152 17.59 5.73 1.21
CA THR A 152 18.24 6.75 0.37
C THR A 152 17.44 7.11 -0.88
N HIS A 153 16.59 6.19 -1.36
CA HIS A 153 15.70 6.42 -2.50
C HIS A 153 14.45 7.22 -2.14
N LEU A 154 14.01 7.20 -0.88
CA LEU A 154 12.71 7.74 -0.46
C LEU A 154 12.79 9.20 0.00
N GLN A 155 13.98 9.72 0.31
CA GLN A 155 14.16 11.11 0.76
C GLN A 155 13.73 12.16 -0.28
N GLU A 156 13.67 11.76 -1.56
CA GLU A 156 13.27 12.63 -2.68
C GLU A 156 11.75 12.79 -2.81
N LEU A 157 10.93 12.00 -2.10
CA LEU A 157 9.48 12.03 -2.22
C LEU A 157 8.92 13.34 -1.60
N PRO A 158 8.45 14.29 -2.42
CA PRO A 158 8.21 15.65 -1.97
C PRO A 158 6.95 15.80 -1.12
N HIS A 159 6.06 14.81 -1.10
CA HIS A 159 4.78 14.85 -0.40
C HIS A 159 4.64 13.79 0.70
N LEU A 160 5.67 12.98 0.94
CA LEU A 160 5.59 11.89 1.91
C LEU A 160 5.45 12.44 3.34
N THR A 161 4.32 12.14 3.97
CA THR A 161 4.01 12.55 5.35
C THR A 161 3.92 11.37 6.30
N GLU A 162 3.80 10.15 5.78
CA GLU A 162 3.59 8.95 6.58
C GLU A 162 4.41 7.79 6.02
N LEU A 163 5.19 7.17 6.89
CA LEU A 163 6.09 6.10 6.53
C LEU A 163 6.02 4.98 7.57
N HIS A 164 5.62 3.79 7.14
CA HIS A 164 5.54 2.64 8.02
C HIS A 164 6.67 1.64 7.72
N LEU A 165 7.61 1.52 8.65
CA LEU A 165 8.80 0.66 8.56
C LEU A 165 8.86 -0.39 9.67
N GLY A 166 7.79 -0.58 10.45
CA GLY A 166 7.81 -1.61 11.49
C GLY A 166 8.06 -3.02 10.96
N GLU A 167 8.63 -3.90 11.77
CA GLU A 167 9.03 -5.28 11.37
C GLU A 167 10.02 -5.32 10.19
N THR A 168 10.85 -4.29 10.00
CA THR A 168 11.92 -4.28 8.99
C THR A 168 13.31 -4.33 9.63
N SER A 169 14.38 -4.38 8.83
CA SER A 169 15.76 -4.41 9.33
C SER A 169 16.38 -3.02 9.53
N ILE A 170 15.56 -1.98 9.74
CA ILE A 170 16.04 -0.62 10.01
C ILE A 170 16.83 -0.56 11.33
N THR A 171 17.96 0.15 11.29
CA THR A 171 18.82 0.45 12.44
C THR A 171 18.90 1.95 12.70
N ASP A 172 19.72 2.37 13.67
CA ASP A 172 19.98 3.79 13.94
C ASP A 172 20.52 4.54 12.70
N GLN A 173 21.23 3.86 11.80
CA GLN A 173 21.70 4.46 10.54
C GLN A 173 20.55 4.81 9.61
N GLY A 174 19.52 3.97 9.53
CA GLY A 174 18.32 4.27 8.75
C GLY A 174 17.54 5.44 9.35
N VAL A 175 17.49 5.55 10.68
CA VAL A 175 16.86 6.70 11.35
C VAL A 175 17.63 8.00 11.09
N GLN A 176 18.96 7.95 10.98
CA GLN A 176 19.76 9.09 10.54
C GLN A 176 19.33 9.56 9.13
N GLU A 177 19.09 8.65 8.20
CA GLU A 177 18.57 9.00 6.87
C GLU A 177 17.13 9.54 6.95
N ILE A 178 16.25 8.93 7.75
CA ILE A 178 14.86 9.39 7.97
C ILE A 178 14.82 10.81 8.54
N SER A 179 15.82 11.22 9.33
CA SER A 179 15.88 12.58 9.91
C SER A 179 15.92 13.70 8.84
N ARG A 180 16.21 13.37 7.57
CA ARG A 180 16.18 14.31 6.44
C ARG A 180 14.77 14.54 5.87
N PHE A 181 13.78 13.73 6.23
CA PHE A 181 12.43 13.78 5.68
C PHE A 181 11.63 14.94 6.33
N ARG A 182 11.65 16.10 5.68
CA ARG A 182 11.14 17.36 6.26
C ARG A 182 9.62 17.47 6.44
N LYS A 183 8.85 16.52 5.91
CA LYS A 183 7.38 16.54 5.94
C LYS A 183 6.76 15.39 6.73
N LEU A 184 7.54 14.46 7.28
CA LEU A 184 7.01 13.35 8.06
C LEU A 184 6.22 13.85 9.27
N LYS A 185 5.02 13.29 9.39
CA LYS A 185 4.04 13.51 10.47
C LYS A 185 3.77 12.23 11.23
N ARG A 186 3.81 11.06 10.57
CA ARG A 186 3.63 9.76 11.21
C ARG A 186 4.71 8.78 10.80
N LEU A 187 5.27 8.09 11.79
CA LEU A 187 6.38 7.17 11.57
C LEU A 187 6.20 5.92 12.44
N TRP A 188 6.17 4.75 11.81
CA TRP A 188 6.16 3.47 12.52
C TRP A 188 7.53 2.81 12.39
N LEU A 189 8.19 2.60 13.52
CA LEU A 189 9.49 1.93 13.66
C LEU A 189 9.45 0.81 14.70
N HIS A 190 8.25 0.33 15.04
CA HIS A 190 8.08 -0.76 15.98
C HIS A 190 8.75 -2.04 15.47
N ASP A 191 9.28 -2.86 16.37
CA ASP A 191 9.94 -4.12 15.98
C ASP A 191 11.04 -3.90 14.91
N THR A 192 11.91 -2.91 15.17
CA THR A 192 13.11 -2.62 14.37
C THR A 192 14.34 -2.67 15.29
N LYS A 193 15.54 -2.55 14.72
CA LYS A 193 16.81 -2.71 15.44
C LYS A 193 17.35 -1.40 16.02
N ILE A 194 16.50 -0.37 16.15
CA ILE A 194 16.88 0.95 16.66
C ILE A 194 17.14 0.93 18.17
N THR A 195 18.07 1.78 18.61
CA THR A 195 18.51 1.94 20.00
C THR A 195 18.41 3.40 20.45
N ASN A 196 18.84 3.72 21.67
CA ASN A 196 18.89 5.11 22.15
C ASN A 196 19.67 6.06 21.23
N LYS A 197 20.58 5.58 20.38
CA LYS A 197 21.24 6.42 19.36
C LYS A 197 20.25 7.07 18.40
N SER A 198 19.12 6.42 18.12
CA SER A 198 18.06 6.98 17.28
C SER A 198 17.37 8.20 17.88
N VAL A 199 17.37 8.36 19.21
CA VAL A 199 16.69 9.49 19.89
C VAL A 199 17.17 10.83 19.36
N PHE A 200 18.48 11.01 19.23
CA PHE A 200 19.09 12.23 18.68
C PHE A 200 18.60 12.56 17.26
N TYR A 201 18.45 11.54 16.41
CA TYR A 201 18.00 11.71 15.03
C TYR A 201 16.50 11.95 14.94
N LEU A 202 15.69 11.21 15.71
CA LEU A 202 14.24 11.37 15.80
C LEU A 202 13.86 12.75 16.30
N ALA A 203 14.62 13.30 17.27
CA ALA A 203 14.41 14.64 17.80
C ALA A 203 14.50 15.76 16.74
N LYS A 204 15.09 15.50 15.57
CA LYS A 204 15.16 16.44 14.44
C LYS A 204 13.85 16.53 13.63
N LEU A 205 12.96 15.55 13.77
CA LEU A 205 11.68 15.49 13.07
C LEU A 205 10.63 16.36 13.77
N LYS A 206 10.84 17.68 13.81
CA LYS A 206 10.00 18.63 14.57
C LYS A 206 8.53 18.73 14.10
N LYS A 207 8.17 18.11 12.96
CA LYS A 207 6.79 18.04 12.45
C LYS A 207 6.09 16.72 12.77
N LEU A 208 6.77 15.79 13.44
CA LEU A 208 6.21 14.50 13.79
C LEU A 208 5.07 14.70 14.80
N LYS A 209 3.94 14.08 14.50
CA LYS A 209 2.73 14.08 15.32
C LYS A 209 2.58 12.79 16.09
N SER A 210 2.95 11.66 15.49
CA SER A 210 2.90 10.36 16.16
C SER A 210 4.07 9.48 15.73
N ILE A 211 4.68 8.77 16.67
CA ILE A 211 5.72 7.77 16.42
C ILE A 211 5.47 6.48 17.19
N TYR A 212 5.64 5.34 16.52
CA TYR A 212 5.42 4.02 17.09
C TYR A 212 6.77 3.31 17.23
N LEU A 213 7.17 3.02 18.47
CA LEU A 213 8.49 2.54 18.88
C LEU A 213 8.43 1.26 19.73
N TYR A 214 7.24 0.67 19.93
CA TYR A 214 7.11 -0.56 20.71
C TYR A 214 7.96 -1.70 20.11
N LYS A 215 8.47 -2.60 20.97
CA LYS A 215 9.42 -3.66 20.56
C LYS A 215 10.71 -3.14 19.89
N SER A 216 11.10 -1.88 20.10
CA SER A 216 12.45 -1.40 19.80
C SER A 216 13.39 -1.56 21.00
N LYS A 217 14.66 -1.19 20.85
CA LYS A 217 15.66 -1.18 21.94
C LYS A 217 15.89 0.22 22.50
N ILE A 218 14.95 1.15 22.31
CA ILE A 218 14.99 2.46 22.99
C ILE A 218 14.52 2.26 24.43
N SER A 219 15.32 2.71 25.40
CA SER A 219 15.01 2.63 26.82
C SER A 219 13.94 3.64 27.22
N ILE A 220 13.35 3.48 28.40
CA ILE A 220 12.33 4.42 28.91
C ILE A 220 12.92 5.85 29.03
N GLU A 221 14.17 5.96 29.45
CA GLU A 221 14.90 7.23 29.55
C GLU A 221 15.06 7.85 28.16
N GLY A 222 15.39 7.06 27.14
CA GLY A 222 15.47 7.52 25.75
C GLY A 222 14.10 7.98 25.20
N ILE A 223 13.01 7.32 25.59
CA ILE A 223 11.64 7.77 25.26
C ILE A 223 11.31 9.10 25.95
N GLN A 224 11.65 9.25 27.23
CA GLN A 224 11.44 10.49 27.98
C GLN A 224 12.26 11.65 27.39
N GLU A 225 13.51 11.41 27.03
CA GLU A 225 14.35 12.37 26.32
C GLU A 225 13.70 12.78 24.99
N LEU A 226 13.28 11.82 24.18
CA LEU A 226 12.60 12.10 22.91
C LEU A 226 11.32 12.93 23.11
N GLN A 227 10.52 12.59 24.13
CA GLN A 227 9.30 13.31 24.47
C GLN A 227 9.59 14.76 24.86
N SER A 228 10.67 15.01 25.62
CA SER A 228 11.09 16.37 25.98
C SER A 228 11.46 17.22 24.76
N GLN A 229 12.05 16.58 23.74
CA GLN A 229 12.49 17.22 22.49
C GLN A 229 11.36 17.41 21.47
N LEU A 230 10.28 16.63 21.60
CA LEU A 230 9.09 16.62 20.74
C LEU A 230 7.80 16.67 21.60
N PRO A 231 7.55 17.76 22.36
CA PRO A 231 6.50 17.80 23.38
C PRO A 231 5.06 17.68 22.83
N ARG A 232 4.87 17.81 21.51
CA ARG A 232 3.58 17.67 20.82
C ARG A 232 3.46 16.38 20.01
N CYS A 233 4.48 15.53 20.01
CA CYS A 233 4.45 14.24 19.34
C CYS A 233 3.94 13.19 20.31
N GLU A 234 2.95 12.41 19.89
CA GLU A 234 2.49 11.22 20.58
C GLU A 234 3.50 10.09 20.36
N ILE A 235 4.00 9.49 21.43
CA ILE A 235 4.99 8.41 21.38
C ILE A 235 4.36 7.12 21.89
N PHE A 236 4.18 6.15 20.99
CA PHE A 236 3.62 4.83 21.27
C PHE A 236 4.76 3.80 21.44
N TYR A 237 5.19 3.56 22.67
CA TYR A 237 6.38 2.73 22.97
C TYR A 237 6.09 1.45 23.78
N ARG A 238 4.83 1.24 24.16
CA ARG A 238 4.31 -0.02 24.73
C ARG A 238 3.32 -0.60 23.74
N SER A 239 3.31 -1.92 23.52
CA SER A 239 2.21 -2.50 22.74
C SER A 239 0.94 -2.33 23.56
N GLU A 240 -0.11 -1.78 22.95
CA GLU A 240 -1.44 -2.03 23.46
C GLU A 240 -1.64 -3.54 23.31
N ASN A 241 -1.60 -4.26 24.43
CA ASN A 241 -2.25 -5.56 24.51
C ASN A 241 -3.73 -5.30 24.28
N THR A 242 -4.16 -5.29 23.02
CA THR A 242 -5.53 -5.66 22.69
C THR A 242 -5.51 -7.17 22.61
N ALA A 243 -6.22 -7.76 23.57
CA ALA A 243 -6.47 -9.15 23.90
C ALA A 243 -6.18 -10.23 22.83
N GLU A 244 -5.65 -11.35 23.35
CA GLU A 244 -5.87 -12.76 22.97
C GLU A 244 -6.56 -13.08 21.63
#